data_AF-A0A2V5UY83-F1
#
_entry.id   AF-A0A2V5UY83-F1
#
_cell.length_a   1.000
_cell.length_b   1.000
_cell.length_c   1.000
_cell.angle_alpha   90.00
_cell.angle_beta   90.00
_cell.angle_gamma   90.00
#
_symmetry.space_group_name_H-M   'P 1'
#
loop_
_entity.id
_entity.type
_entity.pdbx_description
1 polymer ?
#
loop_
_entity_poly.entity_id
_entity_poly.type
_entity_poly.pdbx_seq_one_letter_code
_entity_poly.pdbx_strand_id
1 'polypeptide(L)' 'MYASGFRNPRFLLTAPNGDVFISESRANQIKVLRDTKNRGTPETTEIFAERDSNKPFGIAFYPPGNDPQFFIRSEY' A
#
# COMPACT_ATOMS: atom_id res chain seq x y z
N MET A 1 13.09 12.21 -4.97
CA MET A 1 12.69 11.40 -3.80
C MET A 1 11.18 11.24 -3.86
N TYR A 2 10.65 10.00 -3.81
CA TYR A 2 9.22 9.74 -4.06
C TYR A 2 8.36 9.97 -2.80
N ALA A 3 8.67 9.31 -1.68
CA ALA A 3 7.98 9.49 -0.39
C ALA A 3 8.88 9.06 0.79
N SER A 4 8.56 9.49 2.02
CA SER A 4 9.29 9.11 3.24
C SER A 4 8.42 9.21 4.51
N GLY A 5 9.02 8.91 5.67
CA GLY A 5 8.36 8.98 6.96
C GLY A 5 7.63 7.70 7.35
N PHE A 6 7.95 6.58 6.69
CA PHE A 6 7.34 5.29 6.98
C PHE A 6 7.95 4.60 8.20
N ARG A 7 7.13 3.89 8.98
CA ARG A 7 7.48 3.15 10.19
C ARG A 7 7.64 1.66 9.87
N ASN A 8 8.87 1.23 9.61
CA ASN A 8 9.24 -0.14 9.24
C ASN A 8 8.43 -0.67 8.04
N PRO A 9 8.50 0.02 6.87
CA PRO A 9 7.86 -0.46 5.65
C PRO A 9 8.44 -1.84 5.27
N ARG A 10 7.60 -2.77 4.83
CA ARG A 10 8.02 -4.15 4.49
C ARG A 10 7.72 -4.57 3.07
N PHE A 11 6.64 -4.07 2.48
CA PHE A 11 6.23 -4.44 1.14
C PHE A 11 5.60 -3.25 0.43
N LEU A 12 5.83 -3.18 -0.89
CA LEU A 12 5.21 -2.20 -1.79
C LEU A 12 4.46 -2.96 -2.87
N LEU A 13 3.25 -2.49 -3.20
CA LEU A 13 2.43 -3.05 -4.27
C LEU A 13 1.79 -1.94 -5.08
N THR A 14 2.04 -1.92 -6.39
CA THR A 14 1.40 -0.99 -7.30
C THR A 14 0.07 -1.56 -7.79
N ALA A 15 -1.00 -0.79 -7.66
CA ALA A 15 -2.30 -1.11 -8.21
C ALA A 15 -2.37 -0.76 -9.71
N PRO A 16 -3.31 -1.35 -10.47
CA PRO A 16 -3.48 -1.04 -11.90
C PRO A 16 -3.77 0.43 -12.20
N ASN A 17 -4.37 1.16 -11.25
CA ASN A 17 -4.65 2.59 -11.37
C ASN A 17 -3.41 3.48 -11.10
N GLY A 18 -2.26 2.89 -10.76
CA GLY A 18 -1.02 3.60 -10.46
C GLY A 18 -0.79 3.91 -8.97
N ASP A 19 -1.77 3.67 -8.10
CA ASP A 19 -1.60 3.86 -6.66
C ASP A 19 -0.56 2.88 -6.09
N VAL A 20 0.21 3.33 -5.10
CA VAL A 20 1.22 2.50 -4.43
C VAL A 20 0.80 2.22 -2.99
N PHE A 21 0.64 0.94 -2.67
CA PHE A 21 0.31 0.45 -1.34
C PHE A 21 1.57 0.06 -0.59
N ILE A 22 1.64 0.39 0.70
CA ILE A 22 2.82 0.13 1.54
C ILE A 22 2.37 -0.53 2.85
N SER A 23 2.93 -1.70 3.17
CA SER A 23 2.72 -2.33 4.48
C SER A 23 3.70 -1.78 5.51
N GLU A 24 3.19 -1.21 6.61
CA GLU A 24 3.96 -0.68 7.74
C GLU A 24 3.78 -1.57 8.98
N SER A 25 4.54 -2.67 9.02
CA SER A 25 4.41 -3.69 10.08
C SER A 25 4.55 -3.17 11.52
N ARG A 26 5.37 -2.14 11.81
CA ARG A 26 5.46 -1.57 13.17
C ARG A 26 4.33 -0.61 13.52
N ALA A 27 3.68 -0.05 12.50
CA ALA A 27 2.54 0.83 12.68
C ALA A 27 1.21 0.08 12.54
N ASN A 28 1.22 -1.24 12.28
CA ASN A 28 0.02 -2.04 12.11
C ASN A 28 -0.96 -1.43 11.09
N GLN A 29 -0.43 -0.95 9.97
CA GLN A 29 -1.23 -0.27 8.96
C GLN A 29 -0.69 -0.50 7.55
N ILE A 30 -1.57 -0.29 6.58
CA ILE A 30 -1.25 -0.21 5.16
C ILE A 30 -1.57 1.20 4.72
N LYS A 31 -0.62 1.86 4.07
CA LYS A 31 -0.82 3.18 3.44
C LYS A 31 -1.02 3.05 1.94
N VAL A 32 -1.72 4.02 1.36
CA VAL A 32 -1.81 4.24 -0.07
C VAL A 32 -1.21 5.59 -0.42
N LEU A 33 -0.40 5.63 -1.48
CA LEU A 33 0.20 6.80 -2.08
C LEU A 33 -0.45 7.00 -3.44
N ARG A 34 -0.99 8.19 -3.69
CA ARG A 34 -1.67 8.50 -4.96
C ARG A 34 -0.93 9.60 -5.70
N ASP A 35 -0.46 9.30 -6.91
CA ASP A 35 0.15 10.26 -7.86
C ASP A 35 -0.76 10.40 -9.09
N THR A 36 -1.90 11.04 -8.87
CA THR A 36 -2.96 11.24 -9.88
C THR A 36 -2.51 12.10 -11.06
N LYS A 37 -1.45 12.92 -10.88
CA LYS A 37 -0.91 13.78 -11.93
C LYS A 37 0.31 13.20 -12.63
N ASN A 38 0.74 11.99 -12.26
CA ASN A 38 1.93 11.30 -12.79
C ASN A 38 3.20 12.17 -12.75
N ARG A 39 3.44 12.89 -11.65
CA ARG A 39 4.59 13.80 -11.52
C ARG A 39 5.82 13.12 -10.91
N GLY A 40 5.73 11.86 -10.54
CA GLY A 40 6.79 11.14 -9.83
C GLY A 40 6.86 11.53 -8.35
N THR A 41 5.76 12.07 -7.81
CA THR A 41 5.59 12.41 -6.40
C THR A 41 4.11 12.31 -6.05
N PRO A 42 3.72 11.56 -5.01
CA PRO A 42 2.32 11.43 -4.65
C PRO A 42 1.74 12.75 -4.11
N GLU A 43 0.52 13.09 -4.52
CA GLU A 43 -0.22 14.21 -3.93
C GLU A 43 -0.74 13.88 -2.53
N THR A 44 -1.12 12.61 -2.31
CA THR A 44 -1.63 12.17 -1.01
C THR A 44 -0.96 10.90 -0.51
N THR A 45 -0.87 10.78 0.80
CA THR A 45 -0.45 9.59 1.53
C THR A 45 -1.44 9.38 2.66
N GLU A 46 -2.20 8.30 2.58
CA GLU A 46 -3.35 8.04 3.45
C GLU A 46 -3.25 6.65 4.07
N ILE A 47 -3.86 6.45 5.24
CA ILE A 47 -4.06 5.12 5.80
C ILE A 47 -5.18 4.44 5.00
N PHE A 48 -4.85 3.34 4.33
CA PHE A 48 -5.80 2.53 3.59
C PHE A 48 -6.47 1.50 4.50
N ALA A 49 -5.69 0.86 5.38
CA ALA A 49 -6.19 -0.09 6.36
C ALA A 49 -5.37 -0.01 7.65
N GLU A 50 -6.05 -0.03 8.78
CA GLU A 50 -5.44 -0.08 10.13
C GLU A 50 -6.09 -1.15 11.01
N ARG A 51 -7.43 -1.30 10.89
CA ARG A 51 -8.18 -2.24 11.72
C ARG A 51 -7.79 -3.66 11.36
N ASP A 52 -7.57 -4.44 12.40
CA ASP A 52 -7.18 -5.85 12.31
C ASP A 52 -5.90 -6.08 11.50
N SER A 53 -5.03 -5.07 11.32
CA SER A 53 -3.76 -5.21 10.61
C SER A 53 -2.65 -5.57 11.58
N ASN A 54 -2.56 -6.83 12.00
CA ASN A 54 -1.51 -7.27 12.91
C ASN A 54 -0.19 -7.56 12.17
N LYS A 55 0.78 -6.64 12.30
CA LYS A 55 2.11 -6.74 11.65
C LYS A 55 2.02 -7.14 10.17
N PRO A 56 1.30 -6.36 9.33
CA PRO A 56 1.14 -6.68 7.93
C PRO A 56 2.49 -6.84 7.24
N PHE A 57 2.63 -7.89 6.42
CA PHE A 57 3.85 -8.16 5.67
C PHE A 57 3.58 -8.13 4.17
N GLY A 58 3.03 -9.22 3.62
CA GLY A 58 2.70 -9.32 2.21
C GLY A 58 1.33 -8.72 1.89
N ILE A 59 1.22 -8.09 0.73
CA ILE A 59 -0.04 -7.60 0.17
C ILE A 59 -0.13 -7.98 -1.30
N ALA A 60 -1.32 -8.25 -1.81
CA ALA A 60 -1.56 -8.63 -3.19
C ALA A 60 -2.94 -8.20 -3.70
N PHE A 61 -3.02 -7.95 -4.99
CA PHE A 61 -4.27 -7.81 -5.73
C PHE A 61 -4.60 -9.13 -6.41
N TYR A 62 -5.85 -9.59 -6.28
CA TYR A 62 -6.30 -10.86 -6.85
C TYR A 62 -7.68 -10.75 -7.53
N PRO A 63 -7.91 -11.40 -8.69
CA PRO A 63 -6.90 -12.01 -9.54
C PRO A 63 -5.88 -10.96 -10.01
N PRO A 64 -4.65 -11.36 -10.37
CA PRO A 64 -3.68 -10.44 -10.95
C PRO A 64 -4.19 -9.94 -12.30
N GLY A 65 -3.88 -8.68 -12.62
CA GLY A 65 -4.30 -8.04 -13.86
C GLY A 65 -4.88 -6.65 -13.61
N ASN A 66 -5.58 -6.11 -14.61
CA ASN A 66 -6.07 -4.73 -14.58
C ASN A 66 -7.39 -4.55 -13.81
N ASP A 67 -8.06 -5.66 -13.43
CA ASP A 67 -9.34 -5.65 -12.72
C ASP A 67 -9.32 -6.63 -11.53
N PRO A 68 -8.54 -6.33 -10.48
CA PRO A 68 -8.53 -7.14 -9.28
C PRO A 68 -9.81 -6.96 -8.47
N GLN A 69 -10.32 -8.06 -7.94
CA GLN A 69 -11.56 -8.11 -7.17
C GLN A 69 -11.29 -8.05 -5.66
N PHE A 70 -10.10 -8.48 -5.24
CA PHE A 70 -9.72 -8.64 -3.85
C PHE A 70 -8.38 -7.98 -3.56
N PHE A 71 -8.30 -7.36 -2.38
CA PHE A 71 -7.06 -6.95 -1.74
C PHE A 71 -6.75 -7.95 -0.62
N ILE A 72 -5.69 -8.73 -0.80
CA ILE A 72 -5.26 -9.76 0.15
C ILE A 72 -4.06 -9.22 0.92
N ARG A 73 -4.01 -9.53 2.22
CA ARG A 73 -2.86 -9.24 3.08
C ARG A 73 -2.47 -10.48 3.89
N SER A 74 -1.18 -10.59 4.21
CA SER A 74 -0.67 -11.57 5.15
C SER A 74 -0.17 -10.88 6.42
N GLU A 75 -0.33 -11.59 7.54
CA GLU A 75 -0.09 -11.12 8.90
C GLU A 75 0.80 -12.13 9.65
N TYR A 76 1.34 -11.70 10.80
CA TYR A 76 2.10 -12.53 11.73
C TYR A 76 1.39 -12.68 13.07
#